data_AF-A0A2V7BP10-F1
#
_entry.id   AF-A0A2V7BP10-F1
#
_cell.length_a   1.000
_cell.length_b   1.000
_cell.length_c   1.000
_cell.angle_alpha   90.00
_cell.angle_beta   90.00
_cell.angle_gamma   90.00
#
_symmetry.space_group_name_H-M   'P 1'
#
loop_
_entity.id
_entity.type
_entity.pdbx_description
1 polymer ?
#
loop_
_entity_poly.entity_id
_entity_poly.type
_entity_poly.pdbx_seq_one_letter_code
_entity_poly.pdbx_strand_id
1 'polypeptide(L)' 'MARQCYDLQLTQYDEKGWRATFYTTGMEHSPTSATGSAWERTPWHATQRAAWEALRQAGHDG' A
#
# COMPACT_ATOMS: atom_id res chain seq x y z
N MET A 1 6.90 -1.24 21.62
CA MET A 1 6.60 -1.38 20.17
C MET A 1 5.48 -0.41 19.81
N ALA A 2 5.68 0.47 18.83
CA ALA A 2 4.58 1.21 18.21
C ALA A 2 3.97 0.33 17.12
N ARG A 3 2.64 0.18 17.11
CA ARG A 3 1.91 -0.50 16.03
C ARG A 3 1.47 0.56 15.02
N GLN A 4 2.13 0.62 13.87
CA GLN A 4 1.60 1.35 12.72
C GLN A 4 0.37 0.57 12.24
N CYS A 5 -0.78 1.23 12.18
CA CYS A 5 -1.94 0.66 11.54
C CYS A 5 -1.77 0.88 10.02
N TYR A 6 -2.24 -0.05 9.19
CA TYR A 6 -2.24 0.11 7.74
C TYR A 6 -3.65 -0.11 7.20
N ASP A 7 -4.06 0.71 6.24
CA ASP A 7 -5.27 0.52 5.45
C ASP A 7 -4.90 0.00 4.05
N LEU A 8 -5.76 -0.84 3.49
CA LEU A 8 -5.56 -1.46 2.18
C LEU A 8 -6.83 -1.30 1.34
N GLN A 9 -6.69 -0.60 0.22
CA GLN A 9 -7.68 -0.64 -0.85
C GLN A 9 -7.25 -1.65 -1.90
N LEU A 10 -8.09 -2.65 -2.14
CA LEU A 10 -7.89 -3.65 -3.20
C LEU A 10 -9.02 -3.53 -4.22
N THR A 11 -8.68 -3.34 -5.49
CA THR A 11 -9.65 -3.18 -6.58
C THR A 11 -9.35 -4.16 -7.70
N GLN A 12 -10.36 -4.93 -8.10
CA GLN A 12 -10.29 -5.80 -9.28
C GLN A 12 -10.62 -4.98 -10.53
N TYR A 13 -9.74 -5.07 -11.52
CA TYR A 13 -9.96 -4.53 -12.85
C TYR A 13 -9.91 -5.70 -13.84
N ASP A 14 -11.01 -6.43 -13.99
CA ASP A 14 -11.24 -7.54 -14.94
C ASP A 14 -9.98 -8.06 -15.70
N GLU A 15 -9.78 -7.67 -16.97
CA GLU A 15 -8.62 -8.08 -17.79
C GLU A 15 -7.28 -7.43 -17.39
N LYS A 16 -7.34 -6.31 -16.67
CA LYS A 16 -6.15 -5.55 -16.22
C LYS A 16 -5.56 -6.08 -14.91
N GLY A 17 -6.23 -7.03 -14.25
CA GLY A 17 -5.77 -7.65 -13.01
C GLY A 17 -6.18 -6.86 -11.77
N TRP A 18 -5.33 -6.87 -10.75
CA TRP A 18 -5.61 -6.30 -9.43
C TRP A 18 -4.73 -5.11 -9.15
N ARG A 19 -5.34 -4.05 -8.63
CA ARG A 19 -4.62 -2.93 -8.04
C ARG A 19 -4.76 -2.97 -6.54
N ALA A 20 -3.64 -2.95 -5.83
CA ALA A 20 -3.63 -2.73 -4.40
C ALA A 20 -2.99 -1.37 -4.09
N THR A 21 -3.57 -0.65 -3.13
CA THR A 21 -3.03 0.59 -2.59
C THR A 21 -2.94 0.45 -1.07
N PHE A 22 -1.75 0.68 -0.51
CA PHE A 22 -1.49 0.65 0.93
C PHE A 22 -1.32 2.06 1.48
N TYR A 23 -1.98 2.33 2.60
CA TYR A 23 -1.90 3.58 3.33
C TYR A 23 -1.38 3.33 4.74
N THR A 24 -0.35 4.07 5.18
CA THR A 24 0.07 4.07 6.58
C THR A 24 -0.92 4.90 7.39
N THR A 25 -1.70 4.25 8.26
CA THR A 25 -2.58 4.91 9.23
C THR A 25 -1.76 5.28 10.46
N GLY A 26 -1.42 6.56 10.51
CA GLY A 26 -0.54 7.15 11.51
C GLY A 26 -0.45 8.67 11.40
N MET A 27 -0.71 9.23 10.22
CA MET A 27 -0.97 10.65 10.03
C MET A 27 -2.33 10.80 9.37
N GLU A 28 -3.25 11.55 9.97
CA GLU A 28 -4.53 11.92 9.36
C GLU A 28 -4.29 12.40 7.92
N HIS A 29 -4.70 11.59 6.93
CA HIS A 29 -4.68 11.82 5.48
C HIS A 29 -3.76 12.95 4.98
N SER A 30 -2.48 12.90 5.34
CA SER A 30 -1.50 13.82 4.79
C SER A 30 -0.99 13.22 3.48
N PRO A 31 -0.96 13.98 2.36
CA PRO A 31 -0.50 13.50 1.05
C PRO A 31 0.97 13.04 1.04
N THR A 32 1.70 13.28 2.14
CA THR A 32 3.08 12.84 2.38
C THR A 32 3.18 11.51 3.13
N SER A 33 2.07 10.92 3.58
CA SER A 33 2.12 9.62 4.27
C SER A 33 2.52 8.53 3.28
N ALA A 34 3.55 7.75 3.64
CA ALA A 34 4.11 6.68 2.81
C ALA A 34 3.01 5.78 2.24
N THR A 35 2.77 5.91 0.93
CA THR A 35 1.73 5.23 0.16
C THR A 35 2.39 4.31 -0.85
N GLY A 36 1.99 3.05 -0.88
CA GLY A 36 2.45 2.07 -1.88
C GLY A 36 1.31 1.68 -2.82
N SER A 37 1.60 1.49 -4.11
CA SER A 37 0.58 1.12 -5.11
C SER A 37 1.14 0.16 -6.12
N ALA A 38 0.52 -1.02 -6.26
CA ALA A 38 0.99 -2.04 -7.20
C ALA A 38 -0.13 -2.67 -8.02
N TRP A 39 0.25 -3.11 -9.22
CA TRP A 39 -0.58 -3.82 -10.18
C TRP A 39 -0.05 -5.22 -10.40
N GLU A 40 -0.88 -6.24 -10.19
CA GLU A 40 -0.50 -7.62 -10.39
C GLU A 40 -1.68 -8.47 -10.87
N ARG A 41 -1.38 -9.63 -11.45
CA ARG A 41 -2.40 -10.57 -11.97
C ARG A 41 -3.23 -11.23 -10.85
N THR A 42 -2.69 -11.30 -9.64
CA THR A 42 -3.37 -11.88 -8.49
C THR A 42 -3.51 -10.85 -7.38
N PRO A 43 -4.61 -10.93 -6.59
CA PRO A 43 -4.83 -9.99 -5.50
C PRO A 43 -3.71 -10.04 -4.47
N TRP A 44 -3.21 -11.24 -4.18
CA TRP A 44 -2.14 -11.45 -3.19
C TRP A 44 -0.81 -10.81 -3.59
N HIS A 45 -0.39 -10.95 -4.85
CA HIS A 45 0.84 -10.30 -5.30
C HIS A 45 0.67 -8.78 -5.34
N ALA A 46 -0.50 -8.27 -5.74
CA ALA A 46 -0.75 -6.83 -5.74
C ALA A 46 -0.59 -6.27 -4.32
N THR A 47 -1.23 -6.92 -3.33
CA THR A 47 -1.14 -6.56 -1.92
C THR A 47 0.31 -6.62 -1.41
N GLN A 48 1.05 -7.69 -1.65
CA GLN A 48 2.44 -7.79 -1.19
C GLN A 48 3.33 -6.69 -1.78
N ARG A 49 3.19 -6.42 -3.08
CA ARG A 49 3.99 -5.41 -3.79
C ARG A 49 3.67 -4.01 -3.28
N ALA A 50 2.39 -3.68 -3.13
CA ALA A 50 1.96 -2.40 -2.58
C ALA A 50 2.42 -2.21 -1.12
N ALA A 51 2.33 -3.25 -0.29
CA ALA A 51 2.84 -3.20 1.09
C ALA A 51 4.36 -2.97 1.14
N TRP A 52 5.11 -3.69 0.30
CA TRP A 52 6.57 -3.55 0.23
C TRP A 52 7.00 -2.14 -0.19
N GLU A 53 6.32 -1.54 -1.18
CA GLU A 53 6.59 -0.16 -1.57
C GLU A 53 6.27 0.84 -0.46
N ALA A 54 5.14 0.66 0.23
CA ALA A 54 4.76 1.51 1.36
C ALA A 54 5.81 1.45 2.49
N LEU A 55 6.30 0.25 2.83
CA LEU A 55 7.32 0.06 3.86
C LEU A 55 8.67 0.68 3.47
N ARG A 56 9.07 0.58 2.20
CA ARG A 56 10.31 1.20 1.70
C ARG A 56 10.25 2.72 1.74
N GLN A 57 9.11 3.29 1.37
CA GLN A 57 8.92 4.74 1.42
C GLN A 57 8.93 5.24 2.87
N ALA A 58 8.23 4.53 3.77
CA ALA A 58 8.20 4.88 5.20
C ALA A 58 9.59 4.85 5.87
N GLY A 59 10.50 4.00 5.40
CA GLY A 59 11.88 3.94 5.89
C GLY A 59 12.80 5.04 5.38
N HIS A 60 12.40 5.79 4.35
CA HIS A 60 13.19 6.89 3.77
C HIS A 60 12.83 8.26 4.37
N ASP A 61 11.63 8.39 4.97
CA ASP A 61 11.14 9.59 5.66
C ASP A 61 11.46 9.60 7.18
N GLY A 62 12.40 8.75 7.64
CA GLY A 62 12.78 8.57 9.05
C GLY A 62 14.11 9.18 9.45
#